data_AF-A0A957HKP6-F1
#
_entry.id   AF-A0A957HKP6-F1
#
_cell.length_a   1.000
_cell.length_b   1.000
_cell.length_c   1.000
_cell.angle_alpha   90.00
_cell.angle_beta   90.00
_cell.angle_gamma   90.00
#
_symmetry.space_group_name_H-M   'P 1'
#
loop_
_entity.id
_entity.type
_entity.pdbx_description
1 polymer ?
#
loop_
_entity_poly.entity_id
_entity_poly.type
_entity_poly.pdbx_seq_one_letter_code
_entity_poly.pdbx_strand_id
1 'polypeptide(L)'
;MLENVWVERFDILERRIIDLIDSCEDEDVGPFSRKDVLTNVVSCFRNFAAEQFKFFYDGFANGRLEPSKKYPPEYALTVTLEQIGFDLEALEWAVNQRRTGTLEMLWALDAADKLAYEAIKPVLNGLNLGDVSVITYFQKFAEIRMIPYASVALIGIPFTCVPLAYIGGTPVIRDYLAIPHEVAHFIYWRGKVGERPLPYYLDEMVSGKLEWGGNWLEEVFADVYGCLVAGPVMAKIFQDLQLSFSQDRFVEDDNEHPSPILRPDIYTKVLHKKFNPEWASSLNDLWIARREERDKQDEASGEQKREILLAGEKEPLQIAEAVSLIDSKDTSLIDPRLDKPLDRMINAVLELLSEIEPKWDKNWWRGYFGADINDPYGLFEAHFGKGFDSIKGPNGVIDCPPVNKLHEEWIAQGRKAFLANASNNEGMTLKQAEEMLADYNEGGKLPVLVWLPVLIASGWATKGPKGNPVSG
;
A
#
# COMPACT_ATOMS: atom_id res chain seq x y z
N MET A 1 -26.20 -16.60 28.97
CA MET A 1 -26.28 -17.23 27.64
C MET A 1 -25.76 -16.34 26.50
N LEU A 2 -25.74 -15.01 26.62
CA LEU A 2 -25.12 -14.11 25.63
C LEU A 2 -23.58 -14.03 25.74
N GLU A 3 -22.99 -14.42 26.87
CA GLU A 3 -21.53 -14.38 27.09
C GLU A 3 -20.73 -15.45 26.32
N ASN A 4 -21.35 -16.43 25.65
CA ASN A 4 -20.62 -17.54 25.01
C ASN A 4 -20.39 -17.38 23.50
N VAL A 5 -21.16 -16.54 22.81
CA VAL A 5 -21.13 -16.52 21.33
C VAL A 5 -19.79 -16.00 20.76
N TRP A 6 -19.14 -15.08 21.46
CA TRP A 6 -17.86 -14.50 21.01
C TRP A 6 -16.72 -15.50 21.12
N VAL A 7 -16.66 -16.26 22.22
CA VAL A 7 -15.69 -17.33 22.42
C VAL A 7 -15.93 -18.44 21.41
N GLU A 8 -17.18 -18.89 21.23
CA GLU A 8 -17.50 -19.90 20.21
C GLU A 8 -17.06 -19.48 18.80
N ARG A 9 -17.28 -18.22 18.41
CA ARG A 9 -16.83 -17.69 17.11
C ARG A 9 -15.31 -17.65 17.00
N PHE A 10 -14.63 -17.20 18.04
CA PHE A 10 -13.17 -17.16 18.07
C PHE A 10 -12.58 -18.57 18.01
N ASP A 11 -13.09 -19.52 18.79
CA ASP A 11 -12.64 -20.91 18.82
C ASP A 11 -12.76 -21.58 17.44
N ILE A 12 -13.82 -21.27 16.68
CA ILE A 12 -13.98 -21.73 15.30
C ILE A 12 -12.87 -21.17 14.40
N LEU A 13 -12.59 -19.87 14.47
CA LEU A 13 -11.53 -19.23 13.70
C LEU A 13 -10.15 -19.74 14.12
N GLU A 14 -9.87 -19.86 15.42
CA GLU A 14 -8.60 -20.37 15.93
C GLU A 14 -8.37 -21.81 15.48
N ARG A 15 -9.38 -22.67 15.60
CA ARG A 15 -9.29 -24.04 15.10
C ARG A 15 -8.95 -24.05 13.61
N ARG A 16 -9.52 -23.12 12.85
CA ARG A 16 -9.27 -23.05 11.42
C ARG A 16 -7.87 -22.53 11.06
N ILE A 17 -7.33 -21.64 11.88
CA ILE A 17 -5.91 -21.23 11.82
C ILE A 17 -4.99 -22.42 12.15
N ILE A 18 -5.31 -23.21 13.17
CA ILE A 18 -4.54 -24.42 13.53
C ILE A 18 -4.53 -25.42 12.37
N ASP A 19 -5.71 -25.71 11.79
CA ASP A 19 -5.81 -26.59 10.63
C ASP A 19 -4.94 -26.08 9.47
N LEU A 20 -4.86 -24.76 9.26
CA LEU A 20 -4.02 -24.15 8.23
C LEU A 20 -2.52 -24.34 8.52
N ILE A 21 -2.08 -24.17 9.77
CA ILE A 21 -0.69 -24.42 10.20
C ILE A 21 -0.33 -25.89 9.96
N ASP A 22 -1.16 -26.82 10.44
CA ASP A 22 -0.96 -28.26 10.26
C ASP A 22 -0.84 -28.60 8.76
N SER A 23 -1.64 -27.93 7.92
CA SER A 23 -1.60 -28.11 6.47
C SER A 23 -0.34 -27.57 5.80
N CYS A 24 0.32 -26.56 6.40
CA CYS A 24 1.63 -26.09 5.94
C CYS A 24 2.74 -27.06 6.34
N GLU A 25 2.62 -27.68 7.52
CA GLU A 25 3.61 -28.59 8.07
C GLU A 25 3.58 -29.98 7.43
N ASP A 26 2.42 -30.41 6.95
CA ASP A 26 2.18 -31.68 6.27
C ASP A 26 3.31 -32.03 5.28
N GLU A 27 4.02 -33.13 5.57
CA GLU A 27 5.15 -33.64 4.78
C GLU A 27 4.68 -34.50 3.59
N ASP A 28 3.45 -35.01 3.61
CA ASP A 28 2.89 -35.83 2.53
C ASP A 28 2.53 -34.98 1.30
N VAL A 29 2.35 -33.68 1.52
CA VAL A 29 2.20 -32.69 0.47
C VAL A 29 3.62 -32.37 0.01
N GLY A 30 3.98 -32.81 -1.19
CA GLY A 30 5.30 -32.57 -1.78
C GLY A 30 5.76 -31.11 -1.64
N PRO A 31 7.06 -30.84 -1.83
CA PRO A 31 7.65 -29.53 -1.55
C PRO A 31 6.89 -28.40 -2.27
N PHE A 32 6.37 -27.44 -1.52
CA PHE A 32 5.76 -26.23 -2.06
C PHE A 32 6.55 -24.98 -1.68
N SER A 33 6.56 -23.98 -2.57
CA SER A 33 7.40 -22.79 -2.43
C SER A 33 7.00 -21.96 -1.20
N ARG A 34 7.99 -21.33 -0.56
CA ARG A 34 7.82 -20.44 0.59
C ARG A 34 7.15 -21.09 1.83
N LYS A 35 7.15 -22.44 1.95
CA LYS A 35 6.60 -23.20 3.09
C LYS A 35 6.99 -22.58 4.43
N ASP A 36 8.28 -22.43 4.71
CA ASP A 36 8.75 -21.93 6.01
C ASP A 36 8.27 -20.50 6.31
N VAL A 37 8.24 -19.62 5.30
CA VAL A 37 7.77 -18.24 5.47
C VAL A 37 6.26 -18.23 5.75
N LEU A 38 5.48 -19.04 5.02
CA LEU A 38 4.04 -19.16 5.24
C LEU A 38 3.71 -19.76 6.61
N THR A 39 4.36 -20.86 7.00
CA THR A 39 4.18 -21.47 8.33
C THR A 39 4.46 -20.45 9.44
N ASN A 40 5.56 -19.69 9.32
CA ASN A 40 5.91 -18.65 10.28
C ASN A 40 4.85 -17.54 10.32
N VAL A 41 4.38 -17.06 9.17
CA VAL A 41 3.38 -15.98 9.09
C VAL A 41 2.05 -16.42 9.68
N VAL A 42 1.58 -17.63 9.38
CA VAL A 42 0.32 -18.17 9.95
C VAL A 42 0.47 -18.39 11.46
N SER A 43 1.63 -18.83 11.94
CA SER A 43 1.91 -18.97 13.37
C SER A 43 1.89 -17.62 14.09
N CYS A 44 2.54 -16.60 13.52
CA CYS A 44 2.46 -15.23 14.03
C CYS A 44 1.03 -14.69 14.04
N PHE A 45 0.28 -14.95 12.97
CA PHE A 45 -1.12 -14.57 12.86
C PHE A 45 -1.98 -15.19 13.96
N ARG A 46 -1.81 -16.50 14.24
CA ARG A 46 -2.51 -17.19 15.32
C ARG A 46 -2.32 -16.50 16.66
N ASN A 47 -1.07 -16.24 17.02
CA ASN A 47 -0.73 -15.61 18.30
C ASN A 47 -1.35 -14.21 18.38
N PHE A 48 -1.20 -13.42 17.32
CA PHE A 48 -1.76 -12.08 17.25
C PHE A 48 -3.29 -12.08 17.34
N ALA A 49 -3.98 -12.97 16.62
CA ALA A 49 -5.43 -13.10 16.66
C ALA A 49 -5.93 -13.45 18.07
N ALA A 50 -5.26 -14.39 18.75
CA ALA A 50 -5.58 -14.77 20.12
C ALA A 50 -5.37 -13.64 21.12
N GLU A 51 -4.21 -12.98 21.06
CA GLU A 51 -3.91 -11.85 21.94
C GLU A 51 -4.88 -10.69 21.75
N GLN A 52 -5.23 -10.39 20.51
CA GLN A 52 -6.07 -9.24 20.20
C GLN A 52 -7.55 -9.51 20.48
N PHE A 53 -8.05 -10.72 20.24
CA PHE A 53 -9.37 -11.13 20.72
C PHE A 53 -9.44 -11.05 22.25
N LYS A 54 -8.45 -11.64 22.94
CA LYS A 54 -8.37 -11.60 24.40
C LYS A 54 -8.28 -10.18 24.94
N PHE A 55 -7.55 -9.30 24.27
CA PHE A 55 -7.40 -7.89 24.67
C PHE A 55 -8.77 -7.22 24.82
N PHE A 56 -9.66 -7.37 23.83
CA PHE A 56 -11.00 -6.80 23.85
C PHE A 56 -11.95 -7.60 24.73
N TYR A 57 -12.01 -8.92 24.57
CA TYR A 57 -12.97 -9.77 25.27
C TYR A 57 -12.77 -9.70 26.79
N ASP A 58 -11.58 -10.04 27.29
CA ASP A 58 -11.28 -9.97 28.72
C ASP A 58 -11.31 -8.51 29.17
N GLY A 59 -10.83 -7.59 28.33
CA GLY A 59 -10.76 -6.18 28.63
C GLY A 59 -12.10 -5.56 28.97
N PHE A 60 -13.16 -5.85 28.21
CA PHE A 60 -14.50 -5.38 28.55
C PHE A 60 -15.10 -6.15 29.73
N ALA A 61 -14.91 -7.47 29.80
CA ALA A 61 -15.48 -8.32 30.85
C ALA A 61 -14.94 -7.98 32.26
N ASN A 62 -13.65 -7.69 32.36
CA ASN A 62 -13.00 -7.32 33.62
C ASN A 62 -13.02 -5.81 33.91
N GLY A 63 -13.63 -5.02 33.02
CA GLY A 63 -13.73 -3.57 33.15
C GLY A 63 -12.43 -2.80 32.89
N ARG A 64 -11.38 -3.44 32.33
CA ARG A 64 -10.14 -2.77 31.89
C ARG A 64 -10.39 -1.86 30.70
N LEU A 65 -11.38 -2.14 29.84
CA LEU A 65 -11.76 -1.29 28.71
C LEU A 65 -13.10 -0.62 28.98
N GLU A 66 -13.17 0.69 28.76
CA GLU A 66 -14.42 1.43 28.88
C GLU A 66 -15.30 1.27 27.62
N PRO A 67 -16.57 0.86 27.73
CA PRO A 67 -17.49 0.79 26.60
C PRO A 67 -17.75 2.16 25.96
N SER A 68 -17.79 2.21 24.62
CA SER A 68 -18.23 3.41 23.89
C SER A 68 -19.70 3.32 23.52
N LYS A 69 -20.42 4.44 23.62
CA LYS A 69 -21.80 4.53 23.09
C LYS A 69 -21.85 4.41 21.56
N LYS A 70 -20.82 4.89 20.87
CA LYS A 70 -20.72 4.85 19.40
C LYS A 70 -20.18 3.49 18.91
N TYR A 71 -19.30 2.88 19.70
CA TYR A 71 -18.62 1.62 19.39
C TYR A 71 -18.75 0.67 20.59
N PRO A 72 -19.91 0.03 20.79
CA PRO A 72 -20.12 -0.85 21.94
C PRO A 72 -19.17 -2.07 21.90
N PRO A 73 -18.95 -2.77 23.03
CA PRO A 73 -18.08 -3.94 23.08
C PRO A 73 -18.34 -4.99 21.99
N GLU A 74 -19.62 -5.24 21.70
CA GLU A 74 -20.07 -6.16 20.66
C GLU A 74 -19.58 -5.74 19.26
N TYR A 75 -19.54 -4.42 18.99
CA TYR A 75 -19.01 -3.90 17.74
C TYR A 75 -17.51 -4.14 17.63
N ALA A 76 -16.75 -3.83 18.69
CA ALA A 76 -15.30 -4.06 18.71
C ALA A 76 -14.95 -5.54 18.54
N LEU A 77 -15.66 -6.45 19.22
CA LEU A 77 -15.50 -7.89 19.07
C LEU A 77 -15.90 -8.38 17.67
N THR A 78 -16.96 -7.84 17.08
CA THR A 78 -17.37 -8.17 15.71
C THR A 78 -16.29 -7.78 14.71
N VAL A 79 -15.83 -6.53 14.72
CA VAL A 79 -14.78 -6.04 13.81
C VAL A 79 -13.49 -6.83 13.98
N THR A 80 -13.14 -7.17 15.24
CA THR A 80 -11.97 -8.02 15.55
C THR A 80 -12.08 -9.39 14.86
N LEU A 81 -13.21 -10.08 15.02
CA LEU A 81 -13.41 -11.41 14.43
C LEU A 81 -13.53 -11.37 12.91
N GLU A 82 -14.19 -10.36 12.35
CA GLU A 82 -14.27 -10.15 10.90
C GLU A 82 -12.88 -9.95 10.30
N GLN A 83 -12.05 -9.12 10.94
CA GLN A 83 -10.69 -8.91 10.49
C GLN A 83 -9.85 -10.20 10.57
N ILE A 84 -9.93 -10.95 11.67
CA ILE A 84 -9.31 -12.28 11.77
C ILE A 84 -9.79 -13.19 10.62
N GLY A 85 -11.10 -13.17 10.30
CA GLY A 85 -11.64 -13.90 9.16
C GLY A 85 -11.03 -13.50 7.81
N PHE A 86 -10.90 -12.19 7.55
CA PHE A 86 -10.30 -11.69 6.31
C PHE A 86 -8.81 -12.02 6.18
N ASP A 87 -8.05 -11.93 7.28
CA ASP A 87 -6.63 -12.29 7.31
C ASP A 87 -6.45 -13.79 7.08
N LEU A 88 -7.30 -14.61 7.72
CA LEU A 88 -7.31 -16.06 7.55
C LEU A 88 -7.59 -16.43 6.08
N GLU A 89 -8.60 -15.85 5.44
CA GLU A 89 -8.93 -16.13 4.03
C GLU A 89 -7.76 -15.84 3.09
N ALA A 90 -7.11 -14.68 3.24
CA ALA A 90 -5.95 -14.32 2.43
C ALA A 90 -4.77 -15.29 2.63
N LEU A 91 -4.52 -15.72 3.87
CA LEU A 91 -3.47 -16.71 4.18
C LEU A 91 -3.83 -18.12 3.67
N GLU A 92 -5.09 -18.53 3.79
CA GLU A 92 -5.59 -19.78 3.21
C GLU A 92 -5.38 -19.78 1.69
N TRP A 93 -5.67 -18.68 1.00
CA TRP A 93 -5.40 -18.55 -0.43
C TRP A 93 -3.90 -18.64 -0.75
N ALA A 94 -3.06 -17.89 -0.04
CA ALA A 94 -1.61 -17.92 -0.24
C ALA A 94 -1.02 -19.33 -0.07
N VAL A 95 -1.49 -20.08 0.94
CA VAL A 95 -1.08 -21.47 1.19
C VAL A 95 -1.63 -22.42 0.13
N ASN A 96 -2.95 -22.42 -0.09
CA ASN A 96 -3.60 -23.38 -0.97
C ASN A 96 -3.16 -23.22 -2.43
N GLN A 97 -3.01 -21.99 -2.91
CA GLN A 97 -2.55 -21.74 -4.28
C GLN A 97 -1.13 -22.24 -4.53
N ARG A 98 -0.27 -22.30 -3.50
CA ARG A 98 1.08 -22.88 -3.61
C ARG A 98 1.12 -24.38 -3.46
N ARG A 99 0.17 -24.96 -2.72
CA ARG A 99 0.05 -26.42 -2.55
C ARG A 99 -0.61 -27.10 -3.73
N THR A 100 -1.67 -26.50 -4.29
CA THR A 100 -2.52 -27.13 -5.30
C THR A 100 -2.57 -26.37 -6.63
N GLY A 101 -1.79 -25.29 -6.76
CA GLY A 101 -1.72 -24.51 -8.01
C GLY A 101 -1.15 -25.31 -9.16
N THR A 102 -1.52 -24.95 -10.40
CA THR A 102 -0.87 -25.50 -11.60
C THR A 102 0.58 -25.02 -11.70
N LEU A 103 1.40 -25.66 -12.53
CA LEU A 103 2.79 -25.26 -12.71
C LEU A 103 2.93 -23.79 -13.12
N GLU A 104 2.03 -23.29 -13.96
CA GLU A 104 1.97 -21.91 -14.43
C GLU A 104 1.63 -20.94 -13.29
N MET A 105 0.68 -21.32 -12.41
CA MET A 105 0.34 -20.54 -11.22
C MET A 105 1.52 -20.46 -10.26
N LEU A 106 2.17 -21.60 -9.99
CA LEU A 106 3.33 -21.66 -9.09
C LEU A 106 4.50 -20.83 -9.62
N TRP A 107 4.74 -20.89 -10.92
CA TRP A 107 5.77 -20.07 -11.57
C TRP A 107 5.43 -18.58 -11.49
N ALA A 108 4.19 -18.19 -11.74
CA ALA A 108 3.76 -16.79 -11.67
C ALA A 108 3.90 -16.22 -10.24
N LEU A 109 3.53 -17.00 -9.22
CA LEU A 109 3.73 -16.63 -7.81
C LEU A 109 5.22 -16.50 -7.46
N ASP A 110 6.07 -17.44 -7.89
CA ASP A 110 7.52 -17.37 -7.67
C ASP A 110 8.16 -16.17 -8.38
N ALA A 111 7.72 -15.86 -9.61
CA ALA A 111 8.16 -14.66 -10.33
C ALA A 111 7.73 -13.38 -9.60
N ALA A 112 6.47 -13.31 -9.16
CA ALA A 112 5.94 -12.16 -8.43
C ALA A 112 6.65 -11.94 -7.08
N ASP A 113 6.90 -13.01 -6.31
CA ASP A 113 7.67 -12.94 -5.05
C ASP A 113 9.04 -12.32 -5.27
N LYS A 114 9.75 -12.76 -6.32
CA LYS A 114 11.09 -12.29 -6.65
C LYS A 114 11.09 -10.83 -7.11
N LEU A 115 10.13 -10.45 -7.96
CA LEU A 115 9.98 -9.07 -8.42
C LEU A 115 9.68 -8.11 -7.26
N ALA A 116 8.76 -8.49 -6.38
CA ALA A 116 8.45 -7.73 -5.18
C ALA A 116 9.66 -7.61 -4.24
N TYR A 117 10.41 -8.70 -4.04
CA TYR A 117 11.61 -8.64 -3.21
C TYR A 117 12.71 -7.75 -3.82
N GLU A 118 12.96 -7.88 -5.13
CA GLU A 118 13.90 -6.99 -5.83
C GLU A 118 13.41 -5.54 -5.84
N ALA A 119 12.09 -5.28 -5.78
CA ALA A 119 11.54 -3.94 -5.62
C ALA A 119 11.73 -3.38 -4.20
N ILE A 120 11.81 -4.20 -3.16
CA ILE A 120 12.08 -3.76 -1.76
C ILE A 120 13.58 -3.50 -1.53
N LYS A 121 14.43 -4.32 -2.15
CA LYS A 121 15.87 -4.38 -1.93
C LYS A 121 16.61 -3.03 -1.94
N PRO A 122 16.31 -2.06 -2.83
CA PRO A 122 17.05 -0.81 -2.87
C PRO A 122 16.96 0.00 -1.57
N VAL A 123 15.84 -0.14 -0.83
CA VAL A 123 15.57 0.69 0.35
C VAL A 123 15.74 -0.01 1.69
N LEU A 124 16.06 -1.31 1.71
CA LEU A 124 16.16 -2.10 2.96
C LEU A 124 17.00 -1.40 4.04
N ASN A 125 18.19 -0.94 3.65
CA ASN A 125 19.12 -0.28 4.57
C ASN A 125 18.81 1.21 4.73
N GLY A 126 18.45 1.91 3.64
CA GLY A 126 18.22 3.35 3.66
C GLY A 126 16.99 3.77 4.48
N LEU A 127 15.99 2.88 4.56
CA LEU A 127 14.74 3.11 5.29
C LEU A 127 14.56 2.17 6.48
N ASN A 128 15.62 1.54 6.99
CA ASN A 128 15.59 0.71 8.20
C ASN A 128 14.41 -0.30 8.24
N LEU A 129 14.12 -0.97 7.11
CA LEU A 129 12.96 -1.86 7.01
C LEU A 129 13.13 -3.15 7.82
N GLY A 130 14.36 -3.47 8.21
CA GLY A 130 14.71 -4.72 8.89
C GLY A 130 14.62 -5.92 7.96
N ASP A 131 14.50 -7.11 8.55
CA ASP A 131 14.32 -8.35 7.80
C ASP A 131 12.91 -8.40 7.24
N VAL A 132 12.79 -8.34 5.92
CA VAL A 132 11.52 -8.37 5.20
C VAL A 132 11.47 -9.59 4.30
N SER A 133 10.34 -10.28 4.33
CA SER A 133 10.00 -11.31 3.35
C SER A 133 8.83 -10.85 2.48
N VAL A 134 8.65 -11.55 1.36
CA VAL A 134 7.53 -11.31 0.45
C VAL A 134 6.71 -12.60 0.32
N ILE A 135 5.40 -12.45 0.30
CA ILE A 135 4.49 -13.49 -0.14
C ILE A 135 3.49 -12.86 -1.11
N THR A 136 3.40 -13.43 -2.30
CA THR A 136 2.33 -13.14 -3.25
C THR A 136 1.29 -14.24 -3.26
N TYR A 137 0.06 -13.87 -3.60
CA TYR A 137 -1.08 -14.76 -3.82
C TYR A 137 -1.98 -14.18 -4.91
N PHE A 138 -2.73 -15.03 -5.61
CA PHE A 138 -3.70 -14.57 -6.60
C PHE A 138 -4.94 -13.97 -5.94
N GLN A 139 -5.35 -12.83 -6.47
CA GLN A 139 -6.48 -12.01 -6.08
C GLN A 139 -7.11 -11.39 -7.33
N LYS A 140 -8.20 -10.63 -7.17
CA LYS A 140 -8.86 -9.92 -8.27
C LYS A 140 -7.99 -8.84 -8.94
N PHE A 141 -7.16 -8.14 -8.17
CA PHE A 141 -6.28 -7.06 -8.63
C PHE A 141 -5.01 -7.02 -7.77
N ALA A 142 -4.03 -6.24 -8.21
CA ALA A 142 -2.82 -6.02 -7.42
C ALA A 142 -3.17 -5.18 -6.18
N GLU A 143 -2.89 -5.70 -4.99
CA GLU A 143 -3.11 -4.98 -3.73
C GLU A 143 -2.13 -5.45 -2.67
N ILE A 144 -1.55 -4.53 -1.91
CA ILE A 144 -0.85 -4.88 -0.69
C ILE A 144 -1.81 -5.02 0.49
N ARG A 145 -1.57 -6.05 1.29
CA ARG A 145 -2.17 -6.20 2.59
C ARG A 145 -1.14 -5.88 3.68
N MET A 146 -1.38 -4.78 4.39
CA MET A 146 -0.55 -4.42 5.54
C MET A 146 -0.86 -5.33 6.72
N ILE A 147 0.00 -6.33 6.94
CA ILE A 147 -0.16 -7.26 8.07
C ILE A 147 0.73 -6.85 9.25
N PRO A 148 0.15 -6.71 10.45
CA PRO A 148 0.87 -6.20 11.60
C PRO A 148 1.77 -7.24 12.27
N TYR A 149 1.37 -8.50 12.21
CA TYR A 149 1.93 -9.62 12.96
C TYR A 149 3.17 -10.25 12.33
N ALA A 150 3.53 -9.87 11.11
CA ALA A 150 4.73 -10.39 10.44
C ALA A 150 5.43 -9.30 9.62
N SER A 151 6.76 -9.41 9.51
CA SER A 151 7.57 -8.57 8.61
C SER A 151 7.52 -9.13 7.18
N VAL A 152 6.32 -9.17 6.62
CA VAL A 152 6.07 -9.69 5.28
C VAL A 152 5.22 -8.72 4.47
N ALA A 153 5.69 -8.40 3.27
CA ALA A 153 4.87 -7.76 2.25
C ALA A 153 3.97 -8.84 1.63
N LEU A 154 2.70 -8.86 2.05
CA LEU A 154 1.67 -9.77 1.53
C LEU A 154 0.94 -9.08 0.38
N ILE A 155 1.14 -9.56 -0.85
CA ILE A 155 0.69 -8.88 -2.08
C ILE A 155 -0.27 -9.79 -2.86
N GLY A 156 -1.49 -9.33 -3.06
CA GLY A 156 -2.40 -9.90 -4.06
C GLY A 156 -1.91 -9.54 -5.46
N ILE A 157 -1.96 -10.49 -6.41
CA ILE A 157 -1.69 -10.27 -7.84
C ILE A 157 -2.86 -10.80 -8.67
N PRO A 158 -3.21 -10.20 -9.82
CA PRO A 158 -4.33 -10.68 -10.62
C PRO A 158 -4.02 -12.03 -11.28
N PHE A 159 -5.05 -12.86 -11.48
CA PHE A 159 -4.92 -14.15 -12.19
C PHE A 159 -4.41 -14.02 -13.64
N THR A 160 -4.53 -12.83 -14.24
CA THR A 160 -3.97 -12.51 -15.57
C THR A 160 -2.43 -12.52 -15.61
N CYS A 161 -1.78 -12.56 -14.45
CA CYS A 161 -0.34 -12.83 -14.33
C CYS A 161 0.06 -14.27 -14.74
N VAL A 162 -0.89 -15.21 -14.77
CA VAL A 162 -0.63 -16.62 -15.13
C VAL A 162 -0.45 -16.74 -16.65
N PRO A 163 0.67 -17.32 -17.14
CA PRO A 163 0.88 -17.54 -18.57
C PRO A 163 -0.08 -18.60 -19.12
N LEU A 164 -0.59 -18.39 -20.33
CA LEU A 164 -1.46 -19.37 -21.01
C LEU A 164 -0.60 -20.38 -21.78
N ALA A 165 -0.18 -21.45 -21.10
CA ALA A 165 0.69 -22.49 -21.65
C ALA A 165 0.17 -23.12 -22.95
N TYR A 166 -1.14 -23.36 -23.07
CA TYR A 166 -1.74 -24.05 -24.22
C TYR A 166 -1.81 -23.24 -25.53
N ILE A 167 -1.61 -21.93 -25.48
CA ILE A 167 -1.61 -21.06 -26.67
C ILE A 167 -0.24 -20.44 -26.96
N GLY A 168 0.82 -20.88 -26.25
CA GLY A 168 2.13 -20.23 -26.31
C GLY A 168 2.07 -18.76 -25.84
N GLY A 169 1.12 -18.44 -24.95
CA GLY A 169 0.87 -17.08 -24.52
C GLY A 169 1.91 -16.61 -23.50
N THR A 170 2.54 -15.46 -23.77
CA THR A 170 3.33 -14.72 -22.77
C THR A 170 2.39 -14.26 -21.64
N PRO A 171 2.82 -14.26 -20.37
CA PRO A 171 2.02 -13.65 -19.31
C PRO A 171 1.75 -12.17 -19.61
N VAL A 172 0.68 -11.61 -19.04
CA VAL A 172 0.41 -10.17 -19.14
C VAL A 172 1.41 -9.43 -18.25
N ILE A 173 2.61 -9.16 -18.77
CA ILE A 173 3.71 -8.52 -18.03
C ILE A 173 3.27 -7.19 -17.41
N ARG A 174 2.31 -6.50 -18.06
CA ARG A 174 1.68 -5.28 -17.55
C ARG A 174 1.20 -5.42 -16.10
N ASP A 175 0.66 -6.57 -15.73
CA ASP A 175 0.05 -6.74 -14.41
C ASP A 175 1.09 -6.95 -13.30
N TYR A 176 2.28 -7.43 -13.65
CA TYR A 176 3.42 -7.47 -12.73
C TYR A 176 4.01 -6.08 -12.44
N LEU A 177 3.76 -5.09 -13.30
CA LEU A 177 4.29 -3.73 -13.13
C LEU A 177 3.54 -2.93 -12.06
N ALA A 178 2.44 -3.46 -11.52
CA ALA A 178 1.82 -2.91 -10.32
C ALA A 178 2.57 -3.28 -9.03
N ILE A 179 3.36 -4.37 -9.04
CA ILE A 179 4.06 -4.85 -7.84
C ILE A 179 4.94 -3.78 -7.18
N PRO A 180 5.75 -2.98 -7.91
CA PRO A 180 6.55 -1.92 -7.29
C PRO A 180 5.73 -0.84 -6.60
N HIS A 181 4.51 -0.55 -7.09
CA HIS A 181 3.56 0.35 -6.44
C HIS A 181 3.07 -0.24 -5.11
N GLU A 182 2.62 -1.49 -5.14
CA GLU A 182 2.16 -2.20 -3.92
C GLU A 182 3.28 -2.34 -2.88
N VAL A 183 4.49 -2.66 -3.32
CA VAL A 183 5.68 -2.69 -2.47
C VAL A 183 5.96 -1.34 -1.82
N ALA A 184 5.74 -0.25 -2.54
CA ALA A 184 5.96 1.09 -2.02
C ALA A 184 5.01 1.44 -0.87
N HIS A 185 3.76 1.00 -0.89
CA HIS A 185 2.85 1.13 0.25
C HIS A 185 3.42 0.43 1.50
N PHE A 186 3.96 -0.77 1.35
CA PHE A 186 4.62 -1.46 2.46
C PHE A 186 5.83 -0.68 2.97
N ILE A 187 6.66 -0.16 2.07
CA ILE A 187 7.81 0.66 2.43
C ILE A 187 7.36 1.93 3.15
N TYR A 188 6.31 2.59 2.67
CA TYR A 188 5.76 3.80 3.28
C TYR A 188 5.41 3.56 4.75
N TRP A 189 4.70 2.48 5.05
CA TRP A 189 4.24 2.18 6.41
C TRP A 189 5.30 1.54 7.32
N ARG A 190 6.26 0.78 6.76
CA ARG A 190 7.29 0.08 7.54
C ARG A 190 8.61 0.84 7.63
N GLY A 191 8.85 1.75 6.69
CA GLY A 191 10.10 2.51 6.58
C GLY A 191 10.30 3.48 7.73
N LYS A 192 11.56 3.75 8.05
CA LYS A 192 11.98 4.76 9.01
C LYS A 192 13.19 5.52 8.50
N VAL A 193 13.24 6.81 8.76
CA VAL A 193 14.42 7.66 8.56
C VAL A 193 15.04 7.91 9.93
N GLY A 194 16.14 7.22 10.21
CA GLY A 194 16.62 7.05 11.59
C GLY A 194 15.57 6.33 12.42
N GLU A 195 15.12 6.95 13.51
CA GLU A 195 14.07 6.41 14.40
C GLU A 195 12.65 6.90 14.06
N ARG A 196 12.51 7.80 13.08
CA ARG A 196 11.21 8.39 12.72
C ARG A 196 10.50 7.53 11.69
N PRO A 197 9.23 7.11 11.91
CA PRO A 197 8.46 6.44 10.87
C PRO A 197 8.33 7.33 9.64
N LEU A 198 8.46 6.72 8.47
CA LEU A 198 8.49 7.39 7.19
C LEU A 198 7.25 8.27 6.92
N PRO A 199 6.01 7.88 7.27
CA PRO A 199 4.84 8.73 7.06
C PRO A 199 4.97 10.06 7.78
N TYR A 200 5.42 10.05 9.04
CA TYR A 200 5.65 11.29 9.82
C TYR A 200 6.82 12.10 9.27
N TYR A 201 7.88 11.44 8.83
CA TYR A 201 9.05 12.14 8.27
C TYR A 201 8.67 12.90 6.99
N LEU A 202 7.96 12.24 6.07
CA LEU A 202 7.48 12.86 4.85
C LEU A 202 6.40 13.91 5.14
N ASP A 203 5.49 13.63 6.08
CA ASP A 203 4.49 14.60 6.50
C ASP A 203 5.20 15.87 6.99
N GLU A 204 6.18 15.82 7.89
CA GLU A 204 6.94 17.01 8.34
C GLU A 204 7.63 17.78 7.20
N MET A 205 8.10 17.09 6.15
CA MET A 205 8.70 17.74 4.97
C MET A 205 7.67 18.50 4.13
N VAL A 206 6.41 18.09 4.17
CA VAL A 206 5.29 18.65 3.39
C VAL A 206 4.40 19.58 4.24
N SER A 207 4.31 19.30 5.54
CA SER A 207 3.40 19.85 6.54
C SER A 207 3.88 21.18 7.06
N GLY A 208 3.35 22.20 6.42
CA GLY A 208 3.26 23.55 6.97
C GLY A 208 2.11 24.38 6.40
N LYS A 209 1.33 23.87 5.41
CA LYS A 209 0.34 24.66 4.63
C LYS A 209 -0.82 23.88 3.96
N LEU A 210 -1.02 22.57 4.16
CA LEU A 210 -1.99 21.78 3.37
C LEU A 210 -2.70 20.70 4.22
N GLU A 211 -3.96 20.94 4.57
CA GLU A 211 -4.75 19.98 5.40
C GLU A 211 -5.06 18.67 4.66
N TRP A 212 -5.18 18.68 3.34
CA TRP A 212 -5.46 17.48 2.53
C TRP A 212 -4.22 16.69 2.13
N GLY A 213 -3.04 17.30 2.21
CA GLY A 213 -1.83 16.76 1.60
C GLY A 213 -1.31 15.46 2.22
N GLY A 214 -1.58 15.26 3.52
CA GLY A 214 -1.18 14.05 4.23
C GLY A 214 -1.86 12.78 3.69
N ASN A 215 -3.09 12.90 3.18
CA ASN A 215 -3.83 11.74 2.69
C ASN A 215 -3.27 11.22 1.36
N TRP A 216 -2.81 12.11 0.49
CA TRP A 216 -2.24 11.73 -0.81
C TRP A 216 -0.79 11.25 -0.72
N LEU A 217 -0.11 11.51 0.40
CA LEU A 217 1.33 11.31 0.50
C LEU A 217 1.75 9.85 0.34
N GLU A 218 0.94 8.92 0.83
CA GLU A 218 1.15 7.48 0.65
C GLU A 218 1.12 7.10 -0.84
N GLU A 219 0.09 7.51 -1.57
CA GLU A 219 -0.06 7.21 -3.00
C GLU A 219 0.98 7.92 -3.86
N VAL A 220 1.31 9.18 -3.54
CA VAL A 220 2.38 9.91 -4.23
C VAL A 220 3.72 9.23 -3.97
N PHE A 221 3.98 8.76 -2.74
CA PHE A 221 5.16 7.95 -2.45
C PHE A 221 5.15 6.68 -3.30
N ALA A 222 4.02 5.98 -3.39
CA ALA A 222 3.91 4.75 -4.13
C ALA A 222 4.09 4.91 -5.65
N ASP A 223 3.56 5.98 -6.23
CA ASP A 223 3.73 6.33 -7.63
C ASP A 223 5.18 6.72 -7.95
N VAL A 224 5.79 7.56 -7.11
CA VAL A 224 7.18 7.99 -7.30
C VAL A 224 8.13 6.80 -7.15
N TYR A 225 7.98 6.02 -6.08
CA TYR A 225 8.82 4.87 -5.82
C TYR A 225 8.68 3.80 -6.89
N GLY A 226 7.45 3.42 -7.23
CA GLY A 226 7.19 2.42 -8.25
C GLY A 226 7.80 2.83 -9.59
N CYS A 227 7.65 4.11 -9.99
CA CYS A 227 8.25 4.64 -11.21
C CYS A 227 9.79 4.64 -11.19
N LEU A 228 10.42 4.83 -10.03
CA LEU A 228 11.88 4.73 -9.91
C LEU A 228 12.38 3.29 -10.06
N VAL A 229 11.60 2.31 -9.57
CA VAL A 229 11.98 0.89 -9.59
C VAL A 229 11.65 0.22 -10.94
N ALA A 230 10.43 0.36 -11.44
CA ALA A 230 10.00 -0.21 -12.73
C ALA A 230 10.26 0.72 -13.93
N GLY A 231 10.68 1.95 -13.69
CA GLY A 231 11.08 2.86 -14.76
C GLY A 231 9.92 3.35 -15.65
N PRO A 232 10.24 3.86 -16.86
CA PRO A 232 9.28 4.55 -17.73
C PRO A 232 8.11 3.72 -18.24
N VAL A 233 8.24 2.39 -18.26
CA VAL A 233 7.17 1.51 -18.71
C VAL A 233 5.99 1.53 -17.74
N MET A 234 6.27 1.57 -16.43
CA MET A 234 5.23 1.70 -15.41
C MET A 234 4.48 3.02 -15.58
N ALA A 235 5.20 4.13 -15.79
CA ALA A 235 4.60 5.45 -16.03
C ALA A 235 3.53 5.38 -17.13
N LYS A 236 3.86 4.84 -18.29
CA LYS A 236 2.90 4.69 -19.40
C LYS A 236 1.71 3.81 -19.03
N ILE A 237 1.96 2.67 -18.40
CA ILE A 237 0.90 1.70 -18.06
C ILE A 237 -0.07 2.26 -17.01
N PHE A 238 0.44 3.00 -16.04
CA PHE A 238 -0.37 3.63 -15.02
C PHE A 238 -1.15 4.83 -15.56
N GLN A 239 -0.61 5.58 -16.53
CA GLN A 239 -1.40 6.53 -17.30
C GLN A 239 -2.54 5.85 -18.08
N ASP A 240 -2.26 4.73 -18.75
CA ASP A 240 -3.29 3.92 -19.42
C ASP A 240 -4.37 3.45 -18.41
N LEU A 241 -3.98 3.14 -17.18
CA LEU A 241 -4.89 2.67 -16.12
C LEU A 241 -5.84 3.77 -15.64
N GLN A 242 -5.38 5.02 -15.54
CA GLN A 242 -6.24 6.15 -15.13
C GLN A 242 -7.43 6.36 -16.07
N LEU A 243 -7.33 5.93 -17.32
CA LEU A 243 -8.41 6.03 -18.29
C LEU A 243 -9.53 5.01 -18.08
N SER A 244 -9.29 3.96 -17.29
CA SER A 244 -10.30 2.94 -16.98
C SER A 244 -11.34 3.39 -15.95
N PHE A 245 -11.09 4.51 -15.25
CA PHE A 245 -12.04 5.08 -14.32
C PHE A 245 -13.27 5.61 -15.07
N SER A 246 -14.44 5.53 -14.42
CA SER A 246 -15.66 6.18 -14.92
C SER A 246 -15.45 7.69 -15.02
N GLN A 247 -16.33 8.37 -15.75
CA GLN A 247 -16.21 9.80 -15.94
C GLN A 247 -16.22 10.59 -14.63
N ASP A 248 -17.15 10.28 -13.73
CA ASP A 248 -17.22 10.91 -12.40
C ASP A 248 -15.95 10.67 -11.58
N ARG A 249 -15.52 9.41 -11.47
CA ARG A 249 -14.35 9.03 -10.66
C ARG A 249 -13.02 9.54 -11.21
N PHE A 250 -12.96 9.92 -12.48
CA PHE A 250 -11.73 10.40 -13.10
C PHE A 250 -11.26 11.74 -12.52
N VAL A 251 -12.20 12.52 -11.95
CA VAL A 251 -11.97 13.89 -11.47
C VAL A 251 -12.28 14.06 -9.99
N GLU A 252 -12.93 13.07 -9.37
CA GLU A 252 -13.22 13.06 -7.93
C GLU A 252 -11.94 12.94 -7.10
N ASP A 253 -11.91 13.65 -5.97
CA ASP A 253 -10.99 13.42 -4.85
C ASP A 253 -11.74 12.57 -3.82
N ASP A 254 -11.30 11.33 -3.65
CA ASP A 254 -11.90 10.41 -2.67
C ASP A 254 -11.34 10.61 -1.25
N ASN A 255 -10.51 11.63 -1.06
CA ASN A 255 -9.75 11.94 0.16
C ASN A 255 -8.71 10.87 0.52
N GLU A 256 -8.48 9.86 -0.31
CA GLU A 256 -7.52 8.76 -0.08
C GLU A 256 -6.41 8.80 -1.14
N HIS A 257 -6.73 9.14 -2.39
CA HIS A 257 -5.83 9.06 -3.53
C HIS A 257 -5.83 10.39 -4.30
N PRO A 258 -4.70 10.80 -4.93
CA PRO A 258 -4.73 11.86 -5.92
C PRO A 258 -5.73 11.51 -7.02
N SER A 259 -6.50 12.51 -7.46
CA SER A 259 -7.48 12.32 -8.53
C SER A 259 -6.82 11.66 -9.77
N PRO A 260 -7.47 10.66 -10.41
CA PRO A 260 -6.89 9.95 -11.56
C PRO A 260 -6.38 10.85 -12.67
N ILE A 261 -7.00 12.02 -12.88
CA ILE A 261 -6.56 13.00 -13.88
C ILE A 261 -5.17 13.62 -13.58
N LEU A 262 -4.76 13.67 -12.31
CA LEU A 262 -3.52 14.29 -11.84
C LEU A 262 -2.36 13.29 -11.66
N ARG A 263 -2.66 12.01 -11.39
CA ARG A 263 -1.63 10.97 -11.17
C ARG A 263 -0.59 10.86 -12.31
N PRO A 264 -0.97 10.96 -13.60
CA PRO A 264 -0.04 10.96 -14.73
C PRO A 264 1.11 11.97 -14.63
N ASP A 265 0.85 13.11 -13.99
CA ASP A 265 1.81 14.20 -13.87
C ASP A 265 2.93 13.85 -12.86
N ILE A 266 2.62 13.00 -11.88
CA ILE A 266 3.62 12.44 -10.96
C ILE A 266 4.69 11.71 -11.77
N TYR A 267 4.28 10.80 -12.66
CA TYR A 267 5.21 10.02 -13.48
C TYR A 267 6.00 10.88 -14.46
N THR A 268 5.34 11.82 -15.15
CA THR A 268 6.02 12.76 -16.06
C THR A 268 7.13 13.51 -15.33
N LYS A 269 6.87 13.99 -14.11
CA LYS A 269 7.87 14.71 -13.30
C LYS A 269 9.00 13.83 -12.82
N VAL A 270 8.72 12.59 -12.40
CA VAL A 270 9.76 11.61 -12.03
C VAL A 270 10.65 11.32 -13.23
N LEU A 271 10.07 11.07 -14.41
CA LEU A 271 10.82 10.82 -15.65
C LEU A 271 11.70 12.01 -16.03
N HIS A 272 11.16 13.22 -15.94
CA HIS A 272 11.91 14.43 -16.27
C HIS A 272 13.12 14.62 -15.32
N LYS A 273 12.96 14.31 -14.03
CA LYS A 273 13.99 14.57 -13.01
C LYS A 273 15.02 13.45 -12.87
N LYS A 274 14.63 12.20 -13.10
CA LYS A 274 15.44 11.02 -12.77
C LYS A 274 15.77 10.13 -13.95
N PHE A 275 15.11 10.34 -15.09
CA PHE A 275 15.30 9.58 -16.32
C PHE A 275 15.58 10.50 -17.50
N ASN A 276 14.82 10.36 -18.60
CA ASN A 276 15.01 11.12 -19.82
C ASN A 276 13.89 12.19 -19.96
N PRO A 277 14.24 13.49 -20.01
CA PRO A 277 13.29 14.58 -20.25
C PRO A 277 12.49 14.44 -21.55
N GLU A 278 13.06 13.82 -22.59
CA GLU A 278 12.34 13.60 -23.85
C GLU A 278 11.20 12.58 -23.68
N TRP A 279 11.45 11.50 -22.93
CA TRP A 279 10.39 10.52 -22.60
C TRP A 279 9.30 11.17 -21.76
N ALA A 280 9.66 12.01 -20.79
CA ALA A 280 8.70 12.76 -20.01
C ALA A 280 7.83 13.66 -20.90
N SER A 281 8.45 14.43 -21.81
CA SER A 281 7.72 15.29 -22.75
C SER A 281 6.77 14.49 -23.64
N SER A 282 7.24 13.41 -24.26
CA SER A 282 6.40 12.59 -25.13
C SER A 282 5.26 11.90 -24.38
N LEU A 283 5.51 11.48 -23.14
CA LEU A 283 4.47 10.88 -22.30
C LEU A 283 3.44 11.92 -21.86
N ASN A 284 3.86 13.16 -21.59
CA ASN A 284 2.96 14.27 -21.29
C ASN A 284 2.10 14.65 -22.49
N ASP A 285 2.69 14.77 -23.68
CA ASP A 285 1.98 15.07 -24.92
C ASP A 285 0.91 14.00 -25.22
N LEU A 286 1.25 12.72 -24.98
CA LEU A 286 0.30 11.61 -25.08
C LEU A 286 -0.85 11.74 -24.07
N TRP A 287 -0.54 12.12 -22.82
CA TRP A 287 -1.54 12.31 -21.78
C TRP A 287 -2.50 13.45 -22.11
N ILE A 288 -1.98 14.61 -22.55
CA ILE A 288 -2.77 15.75 -23.02
C ILE A 288 -3.73 15.31 -24.12
N ALA A 289 -3.23 14.65 -25.16
CA ALA A 289 -4.05 14.22 -26.30
C ALA A 289 -5.21 13.29 -25.88
N ARG A 290 -4.97 12.42 -24.90
CA ARG A 290 -6.00 11.48 -24.40
C ARG A 290 -7.03 12.14 -23.49
N ARG A 291 -6.62 13.13 -22.69
CA ARG A 291 -7.57 13.98 -21.95
C ARG A 291 -8.48 14.73 -22.92
N GLU A 292 -7.92 15.34 -23.96
CA GLU A 292 -8.71 16.02 -24.99
C GLU A 292 -9.69 15.08 -25.72
N GLU A 293 -9.29 13.84 -26.00
CA GLU A 293 -10.17 12.84 -26.59
C GLU A 293 -11.34 12.49 -25.66
N ARG A 294 -11.04 12.32 -24.37
CA ARG A 294 -12.05 12.05 -23.34
C ARG A 294 -13.00 13.23 -23.18
N ASP A 295 -12.50 14.45 -23.11
CA ASP A 295 -13.31 15.67 -23.01
C ASP A 295 -14.24 15.84 -24.22
N LYS A 296 -13.79 15.49 -25.43
CA LYS A 296 -14.65 15.51 -26.64
C LYS A 296 -15.80 14.51 -26.55
N GLN A 297 -15.59 13.35 -25.92
CA GLN A 297 -16.67 12.39 -25.68
C GLN A 297 -17.70 12.94 -24.69
N ASP A 298 -17.25 13.75 -23.73
CA ASP A 298 -18.10 14.39 -22.71
C ASP A 298 -18.89 15.57 -23.27
N GLU A 299 -18.27 16.40 -24.11
CA GLU A 299 -18.98 17.45 -24.83
C GLU A 299 -20.07 16.86 -25.75
N ALA A 300 -19.80 15.71 -26.38
CA ALA A 300 -20.77 15.01 -27.21
C ALA A 300 -21.92 14.39 -26.40
N SER A 301 -21.71 14.03 -25.12
CA SER A 301 -22.75 13.53 -24.21
C SER A 301 -23.54 14.66 -23.54
N GLY A 302 -23.09 15.91 -23.66
CA GLY A 302 -23.73 17.08 -23.05
C GLY A 302 -23.33 17.31 -21.58
N GLU A 303 -22.27 16.66 -21.11
CA GLU A 303 -21.71 16.89 -19.78
C GLU A 303 -20.91 18.21 -19.73
N GLN A 304 -21.04 18.94 -18.63
CA GLN A 304 -20.45 20.27 -18.46
C GLN A 304 -18.95 20.20 -18.09
N LYS A 305 -18.21 21.29 -18.35
CA LYS A 305 -16.81 21.47 -17.93
C LYS A 305 -16.65 21.15 -16.43
N ARG A 306 -15.67 20.29 -16.14
CA ARG A 306 -15.51 19.64 -14.84
C ARG A 306 -14.58 20.41 -13.91
N GLU A 307 -14.88 20.25 -12.63
CA GLU A 307 -14.18 20.85 -11.52
C GLU A 307 -13.65 19.73 -10.59
N ILE A 308 -12.44 19.90 -10.08
CA ILE A 308 -11.87 19.09 -9.01
C ILE A 308 -12.11 19.85 -7.71
N LEU A 309 -12.93 19.30 -6.81
CA LEU A 309 -13.03 19.83 -5.45
C LEU A 309 -12.03 19.08 -4.58
N LEU A 310 -10.92 19.73 -4.25
CA LEU A 310 -9.94 19.17 -3.31
C LEU A 310 -10.54 19.12 -1.90
N ALA A 311 -10.21 18.06 -1.17
CA ALA A 311 -10.59 17.91 0.23
C ALA A 311 -10.26 19.18 1.05
N GLY A 312 -11.27 19.72 1.75
CA GLY A 312 -11.12 20.91 2.60
C GLY A 312 -11.12 22.26 1.86
N GLU A 313 -11.05 22.28 0.52
CA GLU A 313 -11.22 23.50 -0.26
C GLU A 313 -12.71 23.80 -0.47
N LYS A 314 -13.07 25.09 -0.42
CA LYS A 314 -14.47 25.54 -0.62
C LYS A 314 -14.79 25.82 -2.08
N GLU A 315 -13.77 26.17 -2.85
CA GLU A 315 -13.91 26.56 -4.24
C GLU A 315 -13.33 25.44 -5.11
N PRO A 316 -14.14 24.87 -6.01
CA PRO A 316 -13.65 23.90 -6.97
C PRO A 316 -12.52 24.48 -7.84
N LEU A 317 -11.54 23.65 -8.19
CA LEU A 317 -10.53 23.96 -9.20
C LEU A 317 -11.03 23.48 -10.56
N GLN A 318 -11.17 24.41 -11.51
CA GLN A 318 -11.47 24.01 -12.89
C GLN A 318 -10.36 23.11 -13.41
N ILE A 319 -10.68 21.99 -14.05
CA ILE A 319 -9.66 21.06 -14.57
C ILE A 319 -8.72 21.77 -15.52
N ALA A 320 -9.25 22.61 -16.40
CA ALA A 320 -8.43 23.40 -17.32
C ALA A 320 -7.45 24.31 -16.57
N GLU A 321 -7.83 24.84 -15.41
CA GLU A 321 -6.91 25.54 -14.51
C GLU A 321 -5.93 24.53 -13.93
N ALA A 322 -6.37 23.49 -13.23
CA ALA A 322 -5.47 22.49 -12.63
C ALA A 322 -4.41 21.91 -13.57
N VAL A 323 -4.78 21.71 -14.83
CA VAL A 323 -3.96 21.16 -15.90
C VAL A 323 -3.08 22.20 -16.59
N SER A 324 -3.62 23.38 -16.96
CA SER A 324 -2.83 24.43 -17.65
C SER A 324 -1.65 24.95 -16.82
N LEU A 325 -1.78 24.82 -15.50
CA LEU A 325 -0.75 25.15 -14.52
C LEU A 325 0.42 24.16 -14.56
N ILE A 326 0.13 22.89 -14.84
CA ILE A 326 1.12 21.81 -14.95
C ILE A 326 1.78 21.80 -16.32
N ASP A 327 1.04 22.16 -17.38
CA ASP A 327 1.50 22.16 -18.78
C ASP A 327 2.25 23.44 -19.20
N SER A 328 2.31 24.48 -18.34
CA SER A 328 3.00 25.72 -18.69
C SER A 328 4.52 25.59 -18.60
N LYS A 329 5.24 25.91 -19.69
CA LYS A 329 6.70 26.14 -19.65
C LYS A 329 7.07 27.43 -18.91
N ASP A 330 6.08 28.25 -18.55
CA ASP A 330 6.23 29.54 -17.90
C ASP A 330 5.76 29.44 -16.43
N THR A 331 6.71 29.15 -15.54
CA THR A 331 6.51 29.00 -14.09
C THR A 331 5.92 30.23 -13.38
N SER A 332 5.73 31.35 -14.08
CA SER A 332 5.13 32.57 -13.52
C SER A 332 3.59 32.60 -13.56
N LEU A 333 2.95 31.70 -14.33
CA LEU A 333 1.49 31.64 -14.50
C LEU A 333 0.82 30.59 -13.59
N ILE A 334 1.58 29.94 -12.72
CA ILE A 334 1.09 28.77 -11.98
C ILE A 334 0.30 29.15 -10.72
N ASP A 335 -0.90 28.58 -10.56
CA ASP A 335 -1.77 28.80 -9.40
C ASP A 335 -1.06 28.21 -8.18
N PRO A 336 -0.76 29.04 -7.15
CA PRO A 336 -0.10 28.60 -5.94
C PRO A 336 -0.80 27.43 -5.22
N ARG A 337 -2.08 27.17 -5.51
CA ARG A 337 -2.88 26.09 -4.92
C ARG A 337 -2.54 24.68 -5.44
N LEU A 338 -1.93 24.53 -6.62
CA LEU A 338 -1.65 23.22 -7.23
C LEU A 338 -0.17 22.98 -7.59
N ASP A 339 0.54 24.02 -8.04
CA ASP A 339 1.98 23.95 -8.38
C ASP A 339 2.90 23.68 -7.20
N LYS A 340 2.37 23.86 -6.00
CA LYS A 340 3.16 23.84 -4.78
C LYS A 340 2.90 22.57 -3.98
N PRO A 341 1.67 22.07 -3.83
CA PRO A 341 1.42 20.88 -3.02
C PRO A 341 1.99 19.58 -3.61
N LEU A 342 1.50 19.18 -4.79
CA LEU A 342 1.87 17.90 -5.40
C LEU A 342 3.35 17.89 -5.78
N ASP A 343 3.87 18.99 -6.33
CA ASP A 343 5.31 19.12 -6.58
C ASP A 343 6.15 19.07 -5.32
N ARG A 344 5.71 19.67 -4.20
CA ARG A 344 6.43 19.53 -2.93
C ARG A 344 6.44 18.09 -2.45
N MET A 345 5.32 17.37 -2.54
CA MET A 345 5.27 15.95 -2.19
C MET A 345 6.23 15.14 -3.06
N ILE A 346 6.12 15.28 -4.39
CA ILE A 346 7.02 14.61 -5.34
C ILE A 346 8.47 14.95 -5.02
N ASN A 347 8.79 16.22 -4.77
CA ASN A 347 10.15 16.66 -4.47
C ASN A 347 10.64 16.13 -3.13
N ALA A 348 9.82 16.14 -2.08
CA ALA A 348 10.15 15.59 -0.79
C ALA A 348 10.46 14.09 -0.88
N VAL A 349 9.62 13.34 -1.62
CA VAL A 349 9.87 11.91 -1.88
C VAL A 349 11.13 11.71 -2.72
N LEU A 350 11.34 12.48 -3.79
CA LEU A 350 12.53 12.37 -4.63
C LEU A 350 13.82 12.79 -3.92
N GLU A 351 13.75 13.74 -3.00
CA GLU A 351 14.86 14.17 -2.14
C GLU A 351 15.22 13.06 -1.16
N LEU A 352 14.24 12.51 -0.44
CA LEU A 352 14.41 11.35 0.42
C LEU A 352 15.05 10.17 -0.33
N LEU A 353 14.51 9.82 -1.50
CA LEU A 353 14.97 8.66 -2.26
C LEU A 353 16.29 8.91 -3.02
N SER A 354 16.76 10.16 -3.10
CA SER A 354 18.01 10.47 -3.81
C SER A 354 19.25 9.89 -3.14
N GLU A 355 19.22 9.73 -1.82
CA GLU A 355 20.32 9.15 -1.04
C GLU A 355 20.36 7.61 -1.11
N ILE A 356 19.22 7.02 -1.47
CA ILE A 356 19.00 5.57 -1.46
C ILE A 356 19.16 4.99 -2.89
N GLU A 357 19.05 5.84 -3.90
CA GLU A 357 19.16 5.53 -5.34
C GLU A 357 18.46 4.21 -5.73
N PRO A 358 17.13 4.10 -5.63
CA PRO A 358 16.40 3.04 -6.31
C PRO A 358 16.69 3.16 -7.81
N LYS A 359 17.64 2.37 -8.30
CA LYS A 359 18.06 2.35 -9.69
C LYS A 359 17.23 1.31 -10.40
N TRP A 360 16.42 1.78 -11.33
CA TRP A 360 15.84 0.94 -12.33
C TRP A 360 16.92 0.13 -13.07
N ASP A 361 16.76 -1.19 -13.03
CA ASP A 361 17.49 -2.11 -13.89
C ASP A 361 16.58 -2.53 -15.05
N LYS A 362 17.02 -2.27 -16.28
CA LYS A 362 16.34 -2.71 -17.49
C LYS A 362 16.08 -4.22 -17.55
N ASN A 363 16.85 -4.99 -16.80
CA ASN A 363 16.75 -6.43 -16.69
C ASN A 363 15.99 -6.90 -15.45
N TRP A 364 15.49 -5.98 -14.61
CA TRP A 364 14.71 -6.31 -13.40
C TRP A 364 13.59 -7.32 -13.68
N TRP A 365 12.98 -7.25 -14.87
CA TRP A 365 11.97 -8.20 -15.33
C TRP A 365 12.53 -9.32 -16.26
N ARG A 366 13.57 -9.03 -17.07
CA ARG A 366 14.13 -9.99 -18.07
C ARG A 366 14.68 -11.26 -17.44
N GLY A 367 15.21 -11.18 -16.23
CA GLY A 367 15.71 -12.35 -15.49
C GLY A 367 14.64 -13.41 -15.22
N TYR A 368 13.35 -13.03 -15.28
CA TYR A 368 12.23 -13.89 -14.92
C TYR A 368 11.38 -14.30 -16.13
N PHE A 369 11.26 -13.44 -17.15
CA PHE A 369 10.33 -13.64 -18.27
C PHE A 369 10.99 -13.90 -19.63
N GLY A 370 12.32 -13.84 -19.73
CA GLY A 370 13.03 -13.96 -21.02
C GLY A 370 12.94 -12.70 -21.89
N ALA A 371 13.70 -12.66 -22.99
CA ALA A 371 13.88 -11.46 -23.83
C ALA A 371 12.88 -11.33 -25.00
N ASP A 372 11.68 -11.92 -24.88
CA ASP A 372 10.81 -12.19 -26.02
C ASP A 372 9.92 -11.00 -26.46
N ILE A 373 9.25 -11.18 -27.60
CA ILE A 373 8.52 -10.22 -28.47
C ILE A 373 7.50 -9.27 -27.80
N ASN A 374 7.12 -9.51 -26.55
CA ASN A 374 6.20 -8.67 -25.76
C ASN A 374 6.92 -7.86 -24.67
N ASP A 375 8.23 -7.65 -24.81
CA ASP A 375 9.03 -6.78 -23.94
C ASP A 375 8.37 -5.39 -23.84
N PRO A 376 7.72 -5.05 -22.71
CA PRO A 376 7.03 -3.78 -22.60
C PRO A 376 8.02 -2.60 -22.60
N TYR A 377 9.29 -2.85 -22.28
CA TYR A 377 10.39 -1.88 -22.40
C TYR A 377 10.84 -1.73 -23.85
N GLY A 378 10.96 -2.82 -24.59
CA GLY A 378 11.22 -2.79 -26.04
C GLY A 378 10.09 -2.08 -26.81
N LEU A 379 8.83 -2.30 -26.43
CA LEU A 379 7.68 -1.59 -26.99
C LEU A 379 7.68 -0.11 -26.62
N PHE A 380 8.01 0.22 -25.37
CA PHE A 380 8.15 1.61 -24.92
C PHE A 380 9.27 2.33 -25.68
N GLU A 381 10.45 1.72 -25.82
CA GLU A 381 11.57 2.24 -26.60
C GLU A 381 11.23 2.40 -28.09
N ALA A 382 10.50 1.44 -28.68
CA ALA A 382 10.04 1.56 -30.06
C ALA A 382 9.08 2.75 -30.25
N HIS A 383 8.29 3.06 -29.23
CA HIS A 383 7.33 4.15 -29.23
C HIS A 383 7.97 5.52 -28.94
N PHE A 384 9.01 5.58 -28.10
CA PHE A 384 9.60 6.83 -27.59
C PHE A 384 11.11 7.04 -27.90
N GLY A 385 11.81 6.12 -28.58
CA GLY A 385 13.20 6.25 -29.05
C GLY A 385 14.27 5.44 -28.28
N LYS A 386 15.46 5.21 -28.88
CA LYS A 386 16.57 4.34 -28.36
C LYS A 386 17.61 5.11 -27.51
N GLY A 387 17.97 4.63 -26.32
CA GLY A 387 19.05 5.26 -25.50
C GLY A 387 19.52 4.53 -24.23
N PHE A 388 19.75 3.20 -24.25
CA PHE A 388 19.64 2.37 -23.03
C PHE A 388 20.87 1.56 -22.55
N ASP A 389 22.08 1.77 -23.08
CA ASP A 389 23.15 0.76 -22.96
C ASP A 389 24.21 0.90 -21.87
N SER A 390 24.02 1.69 -20.81
CA SER A 390 25.16 1.91 -19.89
C SER A 390 24.83 2.12 -18.41
N ILE A 391 24.45 1.07 -17.66
CA ILE A 391 24.79 0.99 -16.22
C ILE A 391 25.02 -0.49 -15.82
N LYS A 392 26.20 -0.80 -15.25
CA LYS A 392 26.57 -2.11 -14.68
C LYS A 392 26.98 -1.96 -13.21
N GLY A 393 26.60 -2.93 -12.39
CA GLY A 393 27.34 -3.39 -11.19
C GLY A 393 26.53 -3.44 -9.88
N PRO A 394 27.06 -4.06 -8.80
CA PRO A 394 27.37 -5.49 -8.67
C PRO A 394 26.91 -6.14 -7.33
N ASN A 395 27.04 -7.47 -7.29
CA ASN A 395 26.75 -8.49 -6.25
C ASN A 395 27.10 -8.21 -4.76
N GLY A 396 26.31 -8.80 -3.85
CA GLY A 396 26.69 -9.13 -2.47
C GLY A 396 25.57 -9.85 -1.67
N VAL A 397 25.92 -10.93 -0.94
CA VAL A 397 25.04 -11.80 -0.10
C VAL A 397 25.36 -11.58 1.39
N ILE A 398 24.35 -11.59 2.30
CA ILE A 398 24.51 -11.48 3.77
C ILE A 398 23.49 -12.39 4.51
N ASP A 399 23.92 -13.05 5.60
CA ASP A 399 23.17 -13.92 6.54
C ASP A 399 22.60 -13.17 7.79
N CYS A 400 21.53 -13.71 8.40
CA CYS A 400 20.68 -13.12 9.48
C CYS A 400 21.18 -13.25 10.95
N PRO A 401 20.70 -12.36 11.87
CA PRO A 401 20.66 -12.58 13.33
C PRO A 401 19.23 -12.47 13.97
N PRO A 402 19.04 -12.75 15.28
CA PRO A 402 17.78 -13.27 15.85
C PRO A 402 16.85 -12.28 16.60
N VAL A 403 15.70 -12.85 17.00
CA VAL A 403 14.40 -12.30 17.42
C VAL A 403 14.34 -11.52 18.75
N ASN A 404 13.39 -10.57 18.77
CA ASN A 404 12.48 -10.17 19.87
C ASN A 404 12.66 -8.76 20.46
N LYS A 405 11.86 -7.82 19.94
CA LYS A 405 11.60 -6.45 20.47
C LYS A 405 10.42 -5.75 19.76
N LEU A 406 10.04 -6.23 18.58
CA LEU A 406 9.03 -5.60 17.71
C LEU A 406 7.62 -5.54 18.32
N HIS A 407 7.21 -6.53 19.11
CA HIS A 407 5.89 -6.56 19.75
C HIS A 407 5.75 -5.46 20.83
N GLU A 408 6.79 -5.26 21.64
CA GLU A 408 6.82 -4.20 22.67
C GLU A 408 6.86 -2.79 22.05
N GLU A 409 7.58 -2.64 20.94
CA GLU A 409 7.65 -1.38 20.18
C GLU A 409 6.34 -1.05 19.45
N TRP A 410 5.59 -2.06 19.00
CA TRP A 410 4.28 -1.88 18.38
C TRP A 410 3.22 -1.38 19.38
N ILE A 411 3.21 -1.95 20.59
CA ILE A 411 2.41 -1.43 21.71
C ILE A 411 2.82 0.03 22.03
N ALA A 412 4.12 0.35 21.97
CA ALA A 412 4.62 1.71 22.20
C ALA A 412 4.25 2.70 21.07
N GLN A 413 4.17 2.26 19.81
CA GLN A 413 3.72 3.08 18.69
C GLN A 413 2.21 3.36 18.73
N GLY A 414 1.40 2.37 19.09
CA GLY A 414 -0.02 2.58 19.41
C GLY A 414 -0.20 3.59 20.56
N ARG A 415 0.67 3.53 21.57
CA ARG A 415 0.73 4.50 22.68
C ARG A 415 1.11 5.92 22.22
N LYS A 416 1.99 6.05 21.22
CA LYS A 416 2.41 7.35 20.67
C LYS A 416 1.33 7.99 19.77
N ALA A 417 0.65 7.19 18.95
CA ALA A 417 -0.50 7.64 18.16
C ALA A 417 -1.68 8.06 19.05
N PHE A 418 -1.84 7.40 20.20
CA PHE A 418 -2.76 7.82 21.24
C PHE A 418 -2.42 9.20 21.83
N LEU A 419 -1.14 9.43 22.18
CA LEU A 419 -0.68 10.72 22.75
C LEU A 419 -0.84 11.90 21.78
N ALA A 420 -0.64 11.67 20.48
CA ALA A 420 -0.83 12.70 19.44
C ALA A 420 -2.32 13.07 19.21
N ASN A 421 -3.23 12.13 19.43
CA ASN A 421 -4.67 12.39 19.32
C ASN A 421 -5.27 13.00 20.60
N ALA A 422 -4.66 12.73 21.76
CA ALA A 422 -5.07 13.35 23.02
C ALA A 422 -4.87 14.87 23.03
N SER A 423 -3.84 15.39 22.35
CA SER A 423 -3.58 16.84 22.23
C SER A 423 -4.60 17.61 21.37
N ASN A 424 -5.41 16.90 20.58
CA ASN A 424 -6.40 17.52 19.67
C ASN A 424 -7.83 17.48 20.23
N ASN A 425 -8.07 16.82 21.37
CA ASN A 425 -9.37 16.80 22.03
C ASN A 425 -9.41 17.85 23.16
N GLU A 426 -10.39 18.76 23.10
CA GLU A 426 -10.70 19.71 24.17
C GLU A 426 -11.12 18.96 25.44
N GLY A 427 -10.17 18.60 26.30
CA GLY A 427 -10.48 17.99 27.60
C GLY A 427 -9.35 17.25 28.30
N MET A 428 -8.22 16.94 27.64
CA MET A 428 -7.13 16.21 28.27
C MET A 428 -5.77 16.73 27.80
N THR A 429 -4.93 17.16 28.75
CA THR A 429 -3.57 17.61 28.47
C THR A 429 -2.62 16.42 28.30
N LEU A 430 -1.53 16.60 27.54
CA LEU A 430 -0.47 15.60 27.38
C LEU A 430 0.02 15.02 28.72
N LYS A 431 0.14 15.88 29.73
CA LYS A 431 0.52 15.51 31.09
C LYS A 431 -0.51 14.60 31.77
N GLN A 432 -1.81 14.84 31.57
CA GLN A 432 -2.89 13.98 32.10
C GLN A 432 -2.91 12.61 31.41
N ALA A 433 -2.64 12.56 30.10
CA ALA A 433 -2.53 11.28 29.38
C ALA A 433 -1.30 10.47 29.81
N GLU A 434 -0.17 11.13 30.08
CA GLU A 434 1.06 10.52 30.61
C GLU A 434 0.88 10.00 32.05
N GLU A 435 0.21 10.76 32.92
CA GLU A 435 -0.13 10.36 34.29
C GLU A 435 -1.11 9.16 34.31
N MET A 436 -2.13 9.15 33.45
CA MET A 436 -3.07 8.02 33.32
C MET A 436 -2.42 6.74 32.76
N LEU A 437 -1.41 6.89 31.89
CA LEU A 437 -0.62 5.76 31.38
C LEU A 437 0.46 5.28 32.38
N ALA A 438 0.87 6.12 33.33
CA ALA A 438 1.75 5.71 34.43
C ALA A 438 0.97 4.91 35.49
N ASP A 439 -0.27 5.33 35.80
CA ASP A 439 -1.22 4.60 36.67
C ASP A 439 -1.71 3.28 36.07
N TYR A 440 -1.55 3.07 34.75
CA TYR A 440 -1.89 1.82 34.07
C TYR A 440 -1.08 0.61 34.57
N ASN A 441 0.16 0.82 35.03
CA ASN A 441 0.94 -0.22 35.70
C ASN A 441 0.36 -0.63 37.07
N GLU A 442 -0.68 0.07 37.55
CA GLU A 442 -1.36 -0.16 38.83
C GLU A 442 -2.85 -0.56 38.69
N GLY A 443 -3.29 -1.04 37.52
CA GLY A 443 -4.62 -1.65 37.34
C GLY A 443 -5.78 -0.69 37.01
N GLY A 444 -5.48 0.49 36.45
CA GLY A 444 -6.48 1.45 35.99
C GLY A 444 -7.26 1.02 34.71
N LYS A 445 -8.45 1.59 34.51
CA LYS A 445 -9.29 1.38 33.31
C LYS A 445 -8.77 2.22 32.13
N LEU A 446 -8.73 1.64 30.93
CA LEU A 446 -8.43 2.32 29.67
C LEU A 446 -9.70 2.99 29.11
N PRO A 447 -9.75 4.33 29.02
CA PRO A 447 -10.90 5.04 28.45
C PRO A 447 -11.07 4.77 26.95
N VAL A 448 -12.27 5.04 26.45
CA VAL A 448 -12.65 4.86 25.03
C VAL A 448 -11.66 5.48 24.05
N LEU A 449 -11.11 6.64 24.41
CA LEU A 449 -10.16 7.39 23.59
C LEU A 449 -8.82 6.66 23.39
N VAL A 450 -8.53 5.59 24.16
CA VAL A 450 -7.28 4.83 24.06
C VAL A 450 -7.42 3.57 23.21
N TRP A 451 -8.48 2.79 23.41
CA TRP A 451 -8.58 1.49 22.73
C TRP A 451 -9.08 1.62 21.28
N LEU A 452 -9.82 2.68 20.95
CA LEU A 452 -10.24 2.93 19.57
C LEU A 452 -9.03 3.18 18.64
N PRO A 453 -8.04 4.03 19.00
CA PRO A 453 -6.78 4.10 18.27
C PRO A 453 -6.03 2.77 18.16
N VAL A 454 -6.12 1.87 19.15
CA VAL A 454 -5.50 0.53 19.05
C VAL A 454 -6.17 -0.30 17.96
N LEU A 455 -7.50 -0.23 17.85
CA LEU A 455 -8.25 -0.89 16.78
C LEU A 455 -7.94 -0.30 15.39
N ILE A 456 -7.68 1.01 15.31
CA ILE A 456 -7.29 1.66 14.05
C ILE A 456 -5.82 1.36 13.70
N ALA A 457 -4.93 1.46 14.69
CA ALA A 457 -3.48 1.27 14.54
C ALA A 457 -3.08 -0.19 14.34
N SER A 458 -3.91 -1.16 14.73
CA SER A 458 -3.69 -2.57 14.40
C SER A 458 -3.80 -2.88 12.90
N GLY A 459 -4.05 -1.88 12.06
CA GLY A 459 -4.29 -2.05 10.63
C GLY A 459 -5.68 -2.62 10.33
N TRP A 460 -6.55 -2.70 11.32
CA TRP A 460 -7.87 -3.36 11.22
C TRP A 460 -8.97 -2.45 10.70
N ALA A 461 -8.68 -1.16 10.48
CA ALA A 461 -9.67 -0.17 10.06
C ALA A 461 -9.36 0.54 8.74
N THR A 462 -8.29 0.20 8.02
CA THR A 462 -7.90 1.01 6.84
C THR A 462 -8.55 0.56 5.54
N LYS A 463 -8.87 -0.73 5.34
CA LYS A 463 -9.59 -1.21 4.13
C LYS A 463 -10.45 -2.46 4.41
N GLY A 464 -11.49 -2.33 5.25
CA GLY A 464 -12.62 -3.27 5.19
C GLY A 464 -13.32 -3.13 3.82
N PRO A 465 -14.07 -4.14 3.33
CA PRO A 465 -14.71 -4.04 2.02
C PRO A 465 -15.62 -2.81 2.00
N LYS A 466 -15.35 -1.87 1.08
CA LYS A 466 -16.34 -0.89 0.61
C LYS A 466 -17.46 -1.67 -0.12
N GLY A 467 -18.24 -2.41 0.66
CA GLY A 467 -19.54 -2.93 0.28
C GLY A 467 -20.55 -1.82 0.55
N ASN A 468 -21.04 -1.22 -0.52
CA ASN A 468 -22.19 -0.33 -0.52
C ASN A 468 -23.29 -0.83 0.44
N PRO A 469 -23.75 -0.05 1.43
CA PRO A 469 -25.08 -0.26 2.01
C PRO A 469 -26.09 0.33 1.03
N VAL A 470 -26.33 -0.36 -0.09
CA VAL A 470 -27.46 -0.05 -0.97
C VAL A 470 -28.54 -1.10 -0.75
N SER A 471 -29.57 -0.64 -0.05
CA SER A 471 -30.97 -1.06 -0.11
C SER A 471 -31.33 -2.52 0.23
N GLY A 472 -31.89 -2.66 1.43
CA GLY A 472 -32.90 -3.63 1.83
C GLY A 472 -33.70 -3.05 2.99
#